data_AF-A0A453PT84-F1
#
_entry.id   AF-A0A453PT84-F1
#
_cell.length_a   1.000
_cell.length_b   1.000
_cell.length_c   1.000
_cell.angle_alpha   90.00
_cell.angle_beta   90.00
_cell.angle_gamma   90.00
#
_symmetry.space_group_name_H-M   'P 1'
#
loop_
_entity.id
_entity.type
_entity.pdbx_description
1 polymer ?
#
loop_
_entity_poly.entity_id
_entity_poly.type
_entity_poly.pdbx_seq_one_letter_code
_entity_poly.pdbx_strand_id
1 'polypeptide(L)' 'MYPVSWAVVEKETNDSWKWFIALLIKDLDINDQGAGWVFISDQQKGLINSMRDYFPKAEHRMCARHIY' A
#
# COMPACT_ATOMS: atom_id res chain seq x y z
N MET A 1 -13.79 -11.44 7.46
CA MET A 1 -12.93 -10.40 6.83
C MET A 1 -13.29 -10.37 5.36
N TYR A 2 -13.64 -9.21 4.82
CA TYR A 2 -14.00 -9.06 3.40
C TYR A 2 -12.90 -8.25 2.71
N PRO A 3 -12.33 -8.71 1.58
CA PRO A 3 -11.32 -7.95 0.85
C PRO A 3 -11.95 -6.70 0.25
N VAL A 4 -11.26 -5.56 0.36
CA VAL A 4 -11.67 -4.30 -0.28
C VAL A 4 -11.26 -4.29 -1.75
N SER A 5 -10.10 -4.89 -2.07
CA SER A 5 -9.57 -5.02 -3.43
C SER A 5 -8.58 -6.18 -3.52
N TRP A 6 -8.30 -6.64 -4.74
CA TRP A 6 -7.25 -7.62 -5.05
C TRP A 6 -6.73 -7.38 -6.46
N ALA A 7 -5.51 -7.84 -6.74
CA ALA A 7 -4.91 -7.79 -8.06
C ALA A 7 -4.15 -9.08 -8.34
N VAL A 8 -4.10 -9.48 -9.61
CA VAL A 8 -3.22 -10.54 -10.11
C VAL A 8 -2.21 -9.88 -11.02
N VAL A 9 -0.94 -10.07 -10.69
CA VAL A 9 0.19 -9.51 -11.42
C VAL A 9 1.18 -10.64 -11.72
N GLU A 10 1.99 -10.47 -12.77
CA GLU A 10 3.00 -11.47 -13.14
C GLU A 10 4.04 -11.67 -12.02
N LYS A 11 4.42 -10.57 -11.36
CA LYS A 11 5.36 -10.57 -10.24
C LYS A 11 5.13 -9.36 -9.35
N GLU A 12 5.36 -9.54 -8.05
CA GLU A 12 5.41 -8.45 -7.09
C GLU A 12 6.71 -7.64 -7.27
N THR A 13 6.60 -6.57 -8.06
CA THR A 13 7.66 -5.59 -8.31
C THR A 13 7.26 -4.22 -7.77
N ASN A 14 8.21 -3.29 -7.69
CA ASN A 14 7.92 -1.90 -7.33
C ASN A 14 6.83 -1.31 -8.25
N ASP A 15 6.97 -1.51 -9.57
CA ASP A 15 5.99 -0.99 -10.54
C ASP A 15 4.59 -1.58 -10.35
N SER A 16 4.49 -2.89 -10.06
CA SER A 16 3.20 -3.54 -9.79
C SER A 16 2.52 -2.96 -8.53
N TRP A 17 3.28 -2.65 -7.50
CA TRP A 17 2.76 -2.04 -6.27
C TRP A 17 2.36 -0.60 -6.48
N LYS A 18 3.17 0.19 -7.18
CA LYS A 18 2.84 1.58 -7.52
C LYS A 18 1.54 1.67 -8.30
N TRP A 19 1.40 0.82 -9.31
CA TRP A 19 0.17 0.73 -10.11
C TRP A 19 -1.05 0.39 -9.25
N PHE A 20 -0.95 -0.65 -8.41
CA PHE A 20 -2.06 -1.09 -7.56
C PHE A 20 -2.45 -0.02 -6.53
N ILE A 21 -1.47 0.60 -5.86
CA ILE A 21 -1.70 1.66 -4.87
C ILE A 21 -2.34 2.88 -5.52
N ALA A 22 -1.90 3.28 -6.71
CA ALA A 22 -2.49 4.43 -7.42
C ALA A 22 -3.98 4.21 -7.73
N LEU A 23 -4.37 2.98 -8.10
CA LEU A 23 -5.78 2.63 -8.28
C LEU A 23 -6.54 2.67 -6.95
N LEU A 24 -5.96 2.10 -5.89
CA LEU A 24 -6.58 2.09 -4.57
C LEU A 24 -6.84 3.51 -4.02
N ILE A 25 -5.88 4.43 -4.22
CA ILE A 25 -6.02 5.85 -3.86
C ILE A 25 -7.21 6.48 -4.55
N LYS A 26 -7.31 6.25 -5.86
CA LYS A 26 -8.39 6.79 -6.68
C LYS A 26 -9.75 6.23 -6.26
N ASP A 27 -9.84 4.93 -6.04
CA ASP A 27 -11.11 4.25 -5.75
C ASP A 27 -11.60 4.53 -4.31
N LEU A 28 -10.68 4.75 -3.37
CA LEU A 28 -10.99 5.09 -1.98
C LEU A 28 -11.02 6.61 -1.72
N ASP A 29 -10.78 7.43 -2.74
CA ASP A 29 -10.68 8.90 -2.66
C ASP A 29 -9.74 9.38 -1.54
N ILE A 30 -8.55 8.77 -1.47
CA ILE A 30 -7.55 9.08 -0.44
C ILE A 30 -6.80 10.35 -0.86
N ASN A 31 -7.12 11.45 -0.18
CA ASN A 31 -6.56 12.77 -0.46
C ASN A 31 -5.44 13.15 0.53
N ASP A 32 -4.86 14.33 0.32
CA ASP A 32 -3.79 14.93 1.15
C ASP A 32 -2.64 13.96 1.48
N GLN A 33 -2.19 13.21 0.48
CA GLN A 33 -1.02 12.32 0.60
C GLN A 33 -1.13 11.31 1.76
N GLY A 34 -2.35 10.89 2.09
CA GLY A 34 -2.64 9.91 3.14
C GLY A 34 -2.72 10.49 4.55
N ALA A 35 -2.83 11.81 4.72
CA ALA A 35 -3.02 12.40 6.05
C ALA A 35 -4.25 11.80 6.77
N GLY A 36 -4.08 11.37 8.01
CA GLY A 36 -5.13 10.73 8.81
C GLY A 36 -5.34 9.23 8.53
N TRP A 37 -4.59 8.65 7.59
CA TRP A 37 -4.63 7.21 7.31
C TRP A 37 -3.51 6.45 8.02
N VAL A 38 -3.82 5.20 8.38
CA VAL A 38 -2.84 4.24 8.89
C VAL A 38 -2.86 3.02 7.97
N PHE A 39 -1.68 2.68 7.44
CA PHE A 39 -1.50 1.48 6.64
C PHE A 39 -0.66 0.46 7.38
N ILE A 40 -1.04 -0.81 7.25
CA ILE A 40 -0.30 -1.95 7.80
C ILE A 40 -0.02 -2.91 6.66
N SER A 41 1.25 -3.18 6.37
CA SER A 41 1.66 -4.07 5.28
C SER A 41 2.73 -5.06 5.70
N ASP A 42 3.02 -6.06 4.86
CA ASP A 42 4.25 -6.82 5.01
C ASP A 42 5.52 -5.96 4.78
N GLN A 43 6.69 -6.58 4.98
CA GLN A 43 8.00 -5.93 4.89
C GLN A 43 8.61 -5.95 3.48
N GLN A 44 7.81 -6.15 2.43
CA GLN A 44 8.34 -6.19 1.08
C GLN A 44 8.80 -4.80 0.61
N LYS A 45 10.05 -4.72 0.13
CA LYS A 45 10.67 -3.44 -0.27
C LYS A 45 9.88 -2.66 -1.31
N GLY A 46 9.30 -3.33 -2.31
CA GLY A 46 8.51 -2.69 -3.37
C GLY A 46 7.28 -1.98 -2.83
N LEU A 47 6.57 -2.64 -1.90
CA LEU A 47 5.41 -2.09 -1.22
C LEU A 47 5.79 -0.91 -0.33
N ILE A 48 6.79 -1.08 0.54
CA ILE A 48 7.27 0.01 1.43
C ILE A 48 7.66 1.25 0.63
N ASN A 49 8.39 1.08 -0.48
CA ASN A 49 8.79 2.20 -1.33
C ASN A 49 7.58 2.90 -1.95
N SER A 50 6.62 2.13 -2.48
CA SER A 50 5.41 2.69 -3.06
C SER A 50 4.57 3.44 -2.02
N MET A 51 4.46 2.92 -0.80
CA MET A 51 3.75 3.60 0.29
C MET A 51 4.39 4.94 0.64
N ARG A 52 5.72 5.02 0.68
CA ARG A 52 6.43 6.29 0.93
C ARG A 52 6.25 7.30 -0.20
N ASP A 53 6.20 6.84 -1.44
CA ASP A 53 6.04 7.71 -2.62
C ASP A 53 4.62 8.30 -2.70
N TYR A 54 3.59 7.49 -2.43
CA TYR A 54 2.18 7.92 -2.58
C TYR A 54 1.53 8.43 -1.29
N PHE A 55 1.95 7.93 -0.13
CA PHE A 55 1.38 8.26 1.18
C PHE A 55 2.41 8.78 2.18
N PRO A 56 3.24 9.80 1.85
CA PRO A 56 4.28 10.29 2.74
C PRO A 56 3.76 10.84 4.07
N LYS A 57 2.47 11.20 4.18
CA LYS A 57 1.85 11.71 5.41
C LYS A 57 1.07 10.65 6.20
N ALA A 58 0.91 9.45 5.65
CA ALA A 58 0.23 8.37 6.36
C ALA A 58 1.17 7.72 7.37
N GLU A 59 0.60 7.22 8.48
CA GLU A 59 1.35 6.34 9.36
C GLU A 59 1.48 4.96 8.69
N HIS A 60 2.69 4.44 8.57
CA HIS A 60 2.94 3.12 7.99
C HIS A 60 3.59 2.19 9.02
N ARG A 61 2.94 1.05 9.29
CA ARG A 61 3.41 0.02 10.22
C ARG A 61 3.62 -1.31 9.52
N MET A 62 4.51 -2.11 10.08
CA MET A 62 4.75 -3.48 9.61
C MET A 62 3.75 -4.45 10.25
N CYS A 63 3.23 -5.37 9.44
CA CYS A 63 2.26 -6.37 9.85
C CYS A 63 2.93 -7.38 10.79
N ALA A 64 2.47 -7.44 12.03
CA ALA A 64 3.02 -8.36 13.03
C ALA A 64 2.81 -9.85 12.70
N ARG A 65 1.82 -10.15 11.83
CA ARG A 65 1.50 -11.52 11.43
C ARG A 65 2.60 -12.16 10.57
N HIS A 66 3.39 -11.36 9.86
CA HIS A 66 4.40 -11.84 8.92
C HIS A 66 5.81 -11.36 9.32
N ILE A 67 6.07 -11.26 10.63
CA ILE A 67 7.41 -11.07 11.18
C ILE A 67 8.08 -12.45 11.21
N TYR A 68 8.77 -12.81 10.13
CA TYR A 68 9.66 -13.97 10.04
C TYR A 68 10.90 -13.59 9.25
#